data_AF-A0A8S3PSK6-F1
#
_entry.id   AF-A0A8S3PSK6-F1
#
_cell.length_a   1.000
_cell.length_b   1.000
_cell.length_c   1.000
_cell.angle_alpha   90.00
_cell.angle_beta   90.00
_cell.angle_gamma   90.00
#
_symmetry.space_group_name_H-M   'P 1'
#
loop_
_entity.id
_entity.type
_entity.pdbx_description
1 polymer ?
#
loop_
_entity_poly.entity_id
_entity_poly.type
_entity_poly.pdbx_seq_one_letter_code
_entity_poly.pdbx_strand_id
1 'polypeptide(L)'
;MLNIDMKVPVLDIQSEHSQITPPKYIWNDESVLQFQTALTSNDMQEKISKFMSDDSDSQNMTLKLNDIICEAADKSLKQILPKTPNSLKSNTKTIKKQPKWFDFSLIKMRKQLDDKEKLFKKYNNDPIVRGNFFSFLKLYRKTRKNKYKQSRKDLIVQLDNMRDNNQSQYWALLQSLSNESSTNLHFYRIRL
;
A
#
# COMPACT_ATOMS: atom_id res chain seq x y z
N MET A 1 -35.10 65.71 -4.39
CA MET A 1 -34.35 64.68 -3.65
C MET A 1 -34.19 63.49 -4.57
N LEU A 2 -32.98 63.28 -5.11
CA LEU A 2 -32.68 62.19 -6.05
C LEU A 2 -31.96 61.08 -5.28
N ASN A 3 -32.65 59.95 -5.06
CA ASN A 3 -32.03 58.71 -4.59
C ASN A 3 -31.52 57.96 -5.82
N ILE A 4 -30.19 57.94 -5.99
CA ILE A 4 -29.51 57.12 -6.99
C ILE A 4 -29.07 55.85 -6.27
N ASP A 5 -29.82 54.78 -6.50
CA ASP A 5 -29.53 53.45 -6.00
C ASP A 5 -28.40 52.84 -6.86
N MET A 6 -27.15 53.03 -6.42
CA MET A 6 -25.98 52.43 -7.07
C MET A 6 -25.92 50.95 -6.73
N LYS A 7 -26.54 50.12 -7.57
CA LYS A 7 -26.27 48.69 -7.66
C LYS A 7 -24.82 48.50 -8.13
N VAL A 8 -23.92 48.21 -7.21
CA VAL A 8 -22.57 47.74 -7.53
C VAL A 8 -22.73 46.39 -8.23
N PRO A 9 -22.24 46.24 -9.48
CA PRO A 9 -22.24 44.95 -10.13
C PRO A 9 -21.23 44.06 -9.39
N VAL A 10 -21.74 42.96 -8.82
CA VAL A 10 -20.91 41.84 -8.39
C VAL A 10 -20.32 41.27 -9.68
N LEU A 11 -19.08 41.66 -9.96
CA LEU A 11 -18.26 41.00 -10.95
C LEU A 11 -18.09 39.55 -10.48
N ASP A 12 -18.79 38.64 -11.17
CA ASP A 12 -18.41 37.24 -11.24
C ASP A 12 -17.00 37.20 -11.79
N ILE A 13 -16.03 37.20 -10.88
CA ILE A 13 -14.66 36.81 -11.18
C ILE A 13 -14.72 35.31 -11.38
N GLN A 14 -15.07 34.92 -12.61
CA GLN A 14 -14.73 33.60 -13.12
C GLN A 14 -13.23 33.43 -12.90
N SER A 15 -12.91 32.57 -11.94
CA SER A 15 -11.57 32.15 -11.58
C SER A 15 -10.99 31.29 -12.72
N GLU A 16 -10.76 31.91 -13.87
CA GLU A 16 -9.80 31.46 -14.87
C GLU A 16 -8.45 32.12 -14.57
N HIS A 17 -8.00 32.03 -13.31
CA HIS A 17 -6.59 32.21 -13.03
C HIS A 17 -5.91 30.88 -13.28
N SER A 18 -5.38 30.77 -14.49
CA SER A 18 -4.09 30.16 -14.82
C SER A 18 -3.41 29.52 -13.62
N GLN A 19 -3.21 28.22 -13.69
CA GLN A 19 -2.31 27.47 -12.80
C GLN A 19 -0.89 28.07 -12.88
N ILE A 20 -0.66 29.18 -12.17
CA ILE A 20 0.68 29.76 -11.90
C ILE A 20 1.34 28.97 -10.75
N THR A 21 0.65 27.98 -10.21
CA THR A 21 1.15 27.15 -9.13
C THR A 21 1.88 25.94 -9.70
N PRO A 22 3.17 25.73 -9.36
CA PRO A 22 3.90 24.55 -9.80
C PRO A 22 3.15 23.28 -9.40
N PRO A 23 3.07 22.24 -10.25
CA PRO A 23 2.29 21.01 -10.04
C PRO A 23 2.77 20.13 -8.87
N LYS A 24 3.70 20.64 -8.05
CA LYS A 24 4.36 19.95 -6.94
C LYS A 24 3.66 20.15 -5.59
N TYR A 25 2.74 21.11 -5.47
CA TYR A 25 2.13 21.50 -4.20
C TYR A 25 0.65 21.17 -4.13
N ILE A 26 0.19 20.79 -2.93
CA ILE A 26 -1.23 20.56 -2.66
C ILE A 26 -1.84 21.88 -2.18
N TRP A 27 -2.86 22.36 -2.89
CA TRP A 27 -3.65 23.53 -2.51
C TRP A 27 -4.95 23.09 -1.82
N ASN A 28 -5.08 23.42 -0.54
CA ASN A 28 -6.29 23.27 0.26
C ASN A 28 -6.83 24.64 0.69
N ASP A 29 -8.02 24.71 1.29
CA ASP A 29 -8.62 25.98 1.72
C ASP A 29 -7.74 26.76 2.73
N GLU A 30 -6.97 26.05 3.57
CA GLU A 30 -6.00 26.66 4.51
C GLU A 30 -4.68 27.08 3.83
N SER A 31 -4.37 26.54 2.65
CA SER A 31 -3.11 26.78 1.95
C SER A 31 -2.97 28.21 1.46
N VAL A 32 -4.09 28.85 1.10
CA VAL A 32 -4.11 30.25 0.65
C VAL A 32 -3.65 31.19 1.76
N LEU A 33 -4.19 31.02 2.97
CA LEU A 33 -3.81 31.81 4.15
C LEU A 33 -2.35 31.58 4.54
N GLN A 34 -1.89 30.32 4.50
CA GLN A 34 -0.50 29.98 4.84
C GLN A 34 0.49 30.56 3.82
N PHE A 35 0.17 30.52 2.54
CA PHE A 35 0.99 31.10 1.48
C PHE A 35 1.04 32.63 1.57
N GLN A 36 -0.10 33.27 1.83
CA GLN A 36 -0.15 34.72 2.05
C GLN A 36 0.68 35.13 3.28
N THR A 37 0.56 34.38 4.38
CA THR A 37 1.36 34.61 5.59
C THR A 37 2.86 34.48 5.31
N ALA A 38 3.26 33.49 4.50
CA ALA A 38 4.65 33.31 4.10
C ALA A 38 5.16 34.45 3.20
N LEU A 39 4.34 34.96 2.28
CA LEU A 39 4.70 36.14 1.47
C LEU A 39 4.86 37.39 2.34
N THR A 40 4.08 37.54 3.40
CA THR A 40 4.19 38.67 4.35
C THR A 40 5.33 38.53 5.36
N SER A 41 6.07 37.42 5.35
CA SER A 41 7.22 37.25 6.25
C SER A 41 8.35 38.23 5.89
N ASN A 42 9.08 38.71 6.91
CA ASN A 42 10.15 39.70 6.73
C ASN A 42 11.18 39.26 5.67
N ASP A 43 11.62 38.00 5.72
CA ASP A 43 12.59 37.45 4.76
C ASP A 43 12.09 37.49 3.31
N MET A 44 10.79 37.25 3.08
CA MET A 44 10.21 37.28 1.73
C MET A 44 9.95 38.71 1.27
N GLN A 45 9.56 39.60 2.18
CA GLN A 45 9.38 41.02 1.89
C GLN A 45 10.70 41.70 1.49
N GLU A 46 11.83 41.33 2.11
CA GLU A 46 13.16 41.79 1.69
C GLU A 46 13.53 41.32 0.28
N LYS A 47 13.16 40.08 -0.08
CA LYS A 47 13.40 39.56 -1.43
C LYS A 47 12.51 40.23 -2.47
N ILE A 48 11.26 40.49 -2.13
CA ILE A 48 10.31 41.22 -2.98
C ILE A 48 10.77 42.66 -3.17
N SER A 49 11.19 43.36 -2.12
CA SER A 49 11.66 44.76 -2.23
C SER A 49 12.94 44.86 -3.06
N LYS A 50 13.88 43.91 -2.89
CA LYS A 50 15.07 43.79 -3.71
C LYS A 50 14.74 43.50 -5.17
N PHE A 51 13.75 42.64 -5.43
CA PHE A 51 13.26 42.35 -6.77
C PHE A 51 12.64 43.58 -7.44
N MET A 52 11.82 44.35 -6.70
CA MET A 52 11.14 45.54 -7.23
C MET A 52 12.08 46.72 -7.51
N SER A 53 13.30 46.70 -6.96
CA SER A 53 14.31 47.74 -7.14
C SER A 53 15.37 47.38 -8.19
N ASP A 54 15.22 46.23 -8.86
CA ASP A 54 16.18 45.70 -9.82
C ASP A 54 15.73 46.00 -11.26
N ASP A 55 16.44 46.87 -11.97
CA ASP A 55 16.16 47.27 -13.36
C ASP A 55 16.65 46.25 -14.42
N SER A 56 16.69 44.97 -14.04
CA SER A 56 17.14 43.86 -14.89
C SER A 56 16.18 43.56 -16.07
N ASP A 57 16.71 42.98 -17.15
CA ASP A 57 15.91 42.55 -18.32
C ASP A 57 14.73 41.62 -17.97
N SER A 58 13.63 41.76 -18.71
CA SER A 58 12.32 41.09 -18.49
C SER A 58 12.38 39.56 -18.30
N GLN A 59 13.28 38.87 -19.01
CA GLN A 59 13.43 37.41 -18.87
C GLN A 59 14.05 37.00 -17.53
N ASN A 60 15.03 37.77 -17.03
CA ASN A 60 15.63 37.52 -15.71
C ASN A 60 14.66 37.86 -14.58
N MET A 61 13.78 38.84 -14.79
CA MET A 61 12.73 39.19 -13.83
C MET A 61 11.70 38.08 -13.66
N THR A 62 11.31 37.42 -14.75
CA THR A 62 10.37 36.30 -14.69
C THR A 62 10.92 35.11 -13.89
N LEU A 63 12.21 34.80 -14.06
CA LEU A 63 12.88 33.74 -13.31
C LEU A 63 12.97 34.06 -11.81
N LYS A 64 13.43 35.27 -11.47
CA LYS A 64 13.52 35.74 -10.08
C LYS A 64 12.16 35.73 -9.37
N LEU A 65 11.10 36.15 -10.07
CA LEU A 65 9.75 36.11 -9.53
C LEU A 65 9.28 34.67 -9.27
N ASN A 66 9.53 33.75 -10.21
CA ASN A 66 9.20 32.34 -10.03
C ASN A 66 9.96 31.72 -8.85
N ASP A 67 11.22 32.10 -8.64
CA ASP A 67 12.01 31.63 -7.50
C ASP A 67 11.41 32.10 -6.17
N ILE A 68 11.01 33.37 -6.07
CA ILE A 68 10.34 33.93 -4.89
C ILE A 68 9.03 33.19 -4.61
N ILE A 69 8.23 32.93 -5.65
CA ILE A 69 6.96 32.21 -5.55
C ILE A 69 7.19 30.76 -5.10
N CYS A 70 8.18 30.07 -5.67
CA CYS A 70 8.52 28.69 -5.29
C CYS A 70 9.03 28.62 -3.85
N GLU A 71 9.83 29.58 -3.40
CA GLU A 71 10.33 29.61 -2.03
C GLU A 71 9.21 29.89 -1.01
N ALA A 72 8.28 30.79 -1.35
CA ALA A 72 7.08 31.01 -0.54
C ALA A 72 6.25 29.72 -0.45
N ALA A 73 6.10 29.01 -1.58
CA ALA A 73 5.37 27.76 -1.66
C ALA A 73 6.04 26.65 -0.84
N ASP A 74 7.37 26.54 -0.88
CA ASP A 74 8.13 25.56 -0.09
C ASP A 74 7.99 25.78 1.41
N LYS A 75 7.88 27.04 1.85
CA LYS A 75 7.73 27.41 3.27
C LYS A 75 6.32 27.19 3.81
N SER A 76 5.30 27.22 2.95
CA SER A 76 3.90 27.26 3.37
C SER A 76 3.05 26.07 2.93
N LEU A 77 3.40 25.41 1.82
CA LEU A 77 2.55 24.40 1.20
C LEU A 77 3.09 22.99 1.42
N LYS A 78 2.16 22.04 1.57
CA LYS A 78 2.51 20.62 1.58
C LYS A 78 2.90 20.19 0.18
N GLN A 79 4.13 19.74 0.03
CA GLN A 79 4.60 19.14 -1.22
C GLN A 79 3.97 17.75 -1.43
N ILE A 80 3.61 17.46 -2.68
CA ILE A 80 3.32 16.10 -3.14
C ILE A 80 4.67 15.37 -3.17
N LEU A 81 5.04 14.75 -2.05
CA LEU A 81 6.24 13.92 -2.01
C LEU A 81 6.04 12.74 -2.99
N PRO A 82 6.85 12.62 -4.06
CA PRO A 82 6.86 11.39 -4.83
C PRO A 82 7.25 10.28 -3.86
N LYS A 83 6.39 9.25 -3.74
CA LYS A 83 6.67 8.08 -2.90
C LYS A 83 8.02 7.52 -3.31
N THR A 84 9.06 7.75 -2.50
CA THR A 84 10.37 7.20 -2.78
C THR A 84 10.25 5.68 -2.76
N PRO A 85 10.80 4.96 -3.76
CA PRO A 85 10.72 3.49 -3.82
C PRO A 85 11.37 2.80 -2.60
N ASN A 86 12.14 3.55 -1.80
CA ASN A 86 12.88 3.05 -0.64
C ASN A 86 12.11 3.09 0.69
N SER A 87 10.88 3.64 0.75
CA SER A 87 10.02 3.53 1.94
C SER A 87 9.40 2.12 2.12
N LEU A 88 9.64 1.21 1.16
CA LEU A 88 9.32 -0.21 1.25
C LEU A 88 10.41 -1.04 1.93
N LYS A 89 11.20 -0.47 2.85
CA LYS A 89 11.85 -1.26 3.91
C LYS A 89 10.80 -1.71 4.93
N SER A 90 9.79 -2.43 4.42
CA SER A 90 8.99 -3.35 5.19
C SER A 90 9.96 -4.23 5.93
N ASN A 91 9.87 -4.27 7.26
CA ASN A 91 10.29 -5.42 8.05
C ASN A 91 10.07 -6.67 7.21
N THR A 92 11.14 -7.30 6.75
CA THR A 92 11.10 -8.55 6.01
C THR A 92 10.60 -9.59 7.00
N LYS A 93 9.27 -9.62 7.19
CA LYS A 93 8.57 -10.72 7.81
C LYS A 93 9.08 -11.93 7.05
N THR A 94 9.86 -12.77 7.73
CA THR A 94 10.32 -14.05 7.20
C THR A 94 9.09 -14.72 6.61
N ILE A 95 9.02 -14.72 5.27
CA ILE A 95 7.88 -15.29 4.56
C ILE A 95 7.94 -16.75 4.92
N LYS A 96 7.07 -17.17 5.84
CA LYS A 96 6.99 -18.57 6.29
C LYS A 96 6.75 -19.38 5.03
N LYS A 97 7.80 -20.10 4.59
CA LYS A 97 7.73 -20.94 3.40
C LYS A 97 6.59 -21.92 3.64
N GLN A 98 5.65 -21.97 2.70
CA GLN A 98 4.59 -22.97 2.76
C GLN A 98 5.25 -24.36 2.74
N PRO A 99 4.73 -25.33 3.50
CA PRO A 99 5.29 -26.66 3.45
C PRO A 99 5.14 -27.23 2.04
N LYS A 100 6.15 -27.98 1.56
CA LYS A 100 6.21 -28.47 0.17
C LYS A 100 4.96 -29.26 -0.26
N TRP A 101 4.30 -29.94 0.67
CA TRP A 101 3.08 -30.71 0.41
C TRP A 101 1.82 -29.85 0.20
N PHE A 102 1.86 -28.56 0.57
CA PHE A 102 0.75 -27.63 0.39
C PHE A 102 0.86 -26.95 -0.98
N ASP A 103 0.43 -27.66 -2.00
CA ASP A 103 0.54 -27.24 -3.39
C ASP A 103 -0.49 -26.19 -3.83
N PHE A 104 -0.33 -25.73 -5.08
CA PHE A 104 -1.20 -24.74 -5.71
C PHE A 104 -2.69 -25.13 -5.68
N SER A 105 -3.00 -26.43 -5.78
CA SER A 105 -4.38 -26.90 -5.73
C SER A 105 -5.02 -26.67 -4.35
N LEU A 106 -4.29 -26.93 -3.26
CA LEU A 106 -4.78 -26.67 -1.90
C LEU A 106 -4.87 -25.17 -1.61
N ILE A 107 -3.97 -24.36 -2.18
CA ILE A 107 -4.06 -22.90 -2.12
C ILE A 107 -5.34 -22.42 -2.81
N LYS A 108 -5.63 -22.90 -4.02
CA LYS A 108 -6.84 -22.56 -4.77
C LYS A 108 -8.10 -22.98 -4.00
N MET A 109 -8.13 -24.18 -3.44
CA MET A 109 -9.25 -24.64 -2.61
C MET A 109 -9.41 -23.78 -1.35
N ARG A 110 -8.31 -23.37 -0.71
CA ARG A 110 -8.37 -22.47 0.46
C ARG A 110 -8.99 -21.13 0.10
N LYS A 111 -8.58 -20.51 -1.01
CA LYS A 111 -9.17 -19.26 -1.49
C LYS A 111 -10.67 -19.39 -1.75
N GLN A 112 -11.08 -20.49 -2.41
CA GLN A 112 -12.49 -20.78 -2.65
C GLN A 112 -13.27 -20.99 -1.34
N LEU A 113 -12.65 -21.60 -0.33
CA LEU A 113 -13.25 -21.76 0.99
C LEU A 113 -13.44 -20.40 1.67
N ASP A 114 -12.45 -19.51 1.60
CA ASP A 114 -12.53 -18.15 2.16
C ASP A 114 -13.67 -17.34 1.49
N ASP A 115 -13.83 -17.47 0.17
CA ASP A 115 -14.93 -16.80 -0.55
C ASP A 115 -16.30 -17.36 -0.18
N LYS A 116 -16.42 -18.69 0.00
CA LYS A 116 -17.64 -19.32 0.51
C LYS A 116 -17.91 -18.98 1.96
N GLU A 117 -16.87 -18.79 2.78
CA GLU A 117 -17.00 -18.36 4.17
C GLU A 117 -17.59 -16.94 4.26
N LYS A 118 -17.13 -16.02 3.39
CA LYS A 118 -17.71 -14.67 3.30
C LYS A 118 -19.20 -14.72 2.94
N LEU A 119 -19.57 -15.56 1.98
CA LEU A 119 -20.98 -15.76 1.60
C LEU A 119 -21.80 -16.35 2.76
N PHE A 120 -21.26 -17.36 3.44
CA PHE A 120 -21.91 -17.96 4.61
C PHE A 120 -22.10 -16.98 5.77
N LYS A 121 -21.12 -16.10 6.03
CA LYS A 121 -21.25 -15.04 7.04
C LYS A 121 -22.35 -14.05 6.70
N LYS A 122 -22.56 -13.76 5.41
CA LYS A 122 -23.61 -12.83 4.95
C LYS A 122 -25.01 -13.45 4.91
N TYR A 123 -25.11 -14.73 4.54
CA TYR A 123 -26.38 -15.44 4.35
C TYR A 123 -26.42 -16.74 5.17
N ASN A 124 -26.23 -16.63 6.48
CA ASN A 124 -26.13 -17.77 7.39
C ASN A 124 -27.44 -18.58 7.55
N ASN A 125 -28.57 -17.93 7.30
CA ASN A 125 -29.91 -18.52 7.38
C ASN A 125 -30.34 -19.25 6.08
N ASP A 126 -29.61 -19.06 4.98
CA ASP A 126 -29.89 -19.75 3.73
C ASP A 126 -29.33 -21.19 3.79
N PRO A 127 -30.19 -22.23 3.74
CA PRO A 127 -29.76 -23.62 3.83
C PRO A 127 -28.86 -24.04 2.66
N ILE A 128 -29.01 -23.42 1.47
CA ILE A 128 -28.20 -23.72 0.28
C ILE A 128 -26.78 -23.22 0.49
N VAL A 129 -26.63 -21.96 0.93
CA VAL A 129 -25.32 -21.35 1.20
C VAL A 129 -24.61 -22.12 2.32
N ARG A 130 -25.33 -22.45 3.40
CA ARG A 130 -24.82 -23.25 4.52
C ARG A 130 -24.34 -24.63 4.06
N GLY A 131 -25.18 -25.35 3.31
CA GLY A 131 -24.85 -26.69 2.78
C GLY A 131 -23.62 -26.67 1.86
N ASN A 132 -23.54 -25.68 0.97
CA ASN A 132 -22.42 -25.48 0.07
C ASN A 132 -21.10 -25.18 0.83
N PHE A 133 -21.15 -24.33 1.85
CA PHE A 133 -19.96 -24.03 2.66
C PHE A 133 -19.45 -25.28 3.40
N PHE A 134 -20.32 -25.98 4.15
CA PHE A 134 -19.89 -27.12 4.95
C PHE A 134 -19.48 -28.33 4.10
N SER A 135 -20.14 -28.59 2.97
CA SER A 135 -19.73 -29.63 2.03
C SER A 135 -18.34 -29.35 1.46
N PHE A 136 -18.08 -28.11 1.03
CA PHE A 136 -16.79 -27.70 0.50
C PHE A 136 -15.69 -27.71 1.58
N LEU A 137 -16.01 -27.30 2.81
CA LEU A 137 -15.10 -27.40 3.96
C LEU A 137 -14.70 -28.85 4.24
N LYS A 138 -15.65 -29.79 4.21
CA LYS A 138 -15.39 -31.22 4.39
C LYS A 138 -14.48 -31.77 3.30
N LEU A 139 -14.74 -31.39 2.04
CA LEU A 139 -13.91 -31.76 0.90
C LEU A 139 -12.48 -31.24 1.05
N TYR A 140 -12.31 -29.95 1.35
CA TYR A 140 -11.00 -29.34 1.59
C TYR A 140 -10.22 -30.06 2.69
N ARG A 141 -10.86 -30.33 3.84
CA ARG A 141 -10.24 -31.05 4.96
C ARG A 141 -9.79 -32.46 4.55
N LYS A 142 -10.62 -33.19 3.80
CA LYS A 142 -10.28 -34.54 3.29
C LYS A 142 -9.09 -34.48 2.35
N THR A 143 -9.11 -33.59 1.36
CA THR A 143 -8.02 -33.44 0.38
C THR A 143 -6.72 -33.04 1.05
N ARG A 144 -6.75 -32.06 1.97
CA ARG A 144 -5.59 -31.63 2.75
C ARG A 144 -4.98 -32.79 3.55
N LYS A 145 -5.82 -33.56 4.26
CA LYS A 145 -5.38 -34.72 5.06
C LYS A 145 -4.74 -35.80 4.17
N ASN A 146 -5.32 -36.05 3.00
CA ASN A 146 -4.79 -37.03 2.04
C ASN A 146 -3.44 -36.60 1.48
N LYS A 147 -3.28 -35.33 1.05
CA LYS A 147 -2.00 -34.83 0.54
C LYS A 147 -0.90 -34.86 1.58
N TYR A 148 -1.23 -34.48 2.81
CA TYR A 148 -0.29 -34.60 3.92
C TYR A 148 0.14 -36.05 4.16
N LYS A 149 -0.82 -37.00 4.20
CA LYS A 149 -0.52 -38.42 4.34
C LYS A 149 0.37 -38.94 3.21
N GLN A 150 0.07 -38.55 1.97
CA GLN A 150 0.84 -38.96 0.81
C GLN A 150 2.27 -38.43 0.90
N SER A 151 2.44 -37.12 1.15
CA SER A 151 3.78 -36.53 1.30
C SER A 151 4.59 -37.18 2.43
N ARG A 152 3.96 -37.55 3.55
CA ARG A 152 4.64 -38.27 4.62
C ARG A 152 5.08 -39.67 4.19
N LYS A 153 4.25 -40.39 3.43
CA LYS A 153 4.61 -41.69 2.86
C LYS A 153 5.77 -41.57 1.88
N ASP A 154 5.68 -40.60 0.97
CA ASP A 154 6.73 -40.35 -0.03
C ASP A 154 8.06 -40.00 0.64
N LEU A 155 8.04 -39.23 1.73
CA LEU A 155 9.22 -38.91 2.52
C LEU A 155 9.85 -40.16 3.16
N ILE A 156 9.04 -41.08 3.69
CA ILE A 156 9.53 -42.34 4.27
C ILE A 156 10.20 -43.19 3.17
N VAL A 157 9.54 -43.34 2.02
CA VAL A 157 10.11 -44.07 0.88
C VAL A 157 11.42 -43.44 0.40
N GLN A 158 11.51 -42.11 0.37
CA GLN A 158 12.75 -41.40 0.05
C GLN A 158 13.87 -41.70 1.06
N LEU A 159 13.54 -41.70 2.37
CA LEU A 159 14.50 -42.01 3.42
C LEU A 159 14.98 -43.46 3.33
N ASP A 160 14.08 -44.42 3.13
CA ASP A 160 14.41 -45.84 2.99
C ASP A 160 15.32 -46.07 1.77
N ASN A 161 15.00 -45.45 0.63
CA ASN A 161 15.83 -45.53 -0.57
C ASN A 161 17.22 -44.89 -0.40
N MET A 162 17.32 -43.79 0.34
CA MET A 162 18.61 -43.10 0.58
C MET A 162 19.47 -43.79 1.63
N ARG A 163 18.86 -44.51 2.57
CA ARG A 163 19.57 -45.20 3.66
C ARG A 163 20.63 -46.16 3.12
N ASP A 164 20.29 -46.91 2.08
CA ASP A 164 21.15 -47.95 1.53
C ASP A 164 22.05 -47.43 0.39
N ASN A 165 21.65 -46.37 -0.30
CA ASN A 165 22.33 -45.86 -1.50
C ASN A 165 23.18 -44.61 -1.28
N ASN A 166 22.84 -43.75 -0.31
CA ASN A 166 23.55 -42.48 -0.07
C ASN A 166 23.37 -41.97 1.37
N GLN A 167 24.21 -42.50 2.28
CA GLN A 167 24.14 -42.24 3.70
C GLN A 167 24.32 -40.75 4.07
N SER A 168 25.11 -39.99 3.29
CA SER A 168 25.33 -38.55 3.53
C SER A 168 24.05 -37.72 3.31
N GLN A 169 23.35 -37.96 2.19
CA GLN A 169 22.09 -37.28 1.89
C GLN A 169 20.97 -37.66 2.87
N TYR A 170 20.96 -38.92 3.32
CA TYR A 170 20.04 -39.40 4.34
C TYR A 170 20.17 -38.59 5.65
N TRP A 171 21.39 -38.43 6.17
CA TRP A 171 21.63 -37.66 7.39
C TRP A 171 21.32 -36.17 7.23
N ALA A 172 21.65 -35.58 6.08
CA ALA A 172 21.32 -34.20 5.77
C ALA A 172 19.79 -33.97 5.75
N LEU A 173 19.04 -34.90 5.15
CA LEU A 173 17.57 -34.85 5.13
C LEU A 173 16.97 -34.99 6.54
N LEU A 174 17.45 -35.93 7.35
CA LEU A 174 17.02 -36.08 8.75
C LEU A 174 17.28 -34.81 9.58
N GLN A 175 18.46 -34.20 9.42
CA GLN A 175 18.78 -32.96 10.12
C GLN A 175 17.86 -31.81 9.68
N SER A 176 17.54 -31.73 8.38
CA SER A 176 16.58 -30.74 7.88
C SER A 176 15.17 -30.93 8.44
N LEU A 177 14.71 -32.17 8.59
CA LEU A 177 13.39 -32.50 9.17
C LEU A 177 13.30 -32.18 10.65
N SER A 178 14.37 -32.46 11.41
CA SER A 178 14.48 -32.08 12.82
C SER A 178 14.32 -30.56 12.98
N ASN A 179 14.99 -29.79 12.11
CA ASN A 179 14.93 -28.33 12.12
C ASN A 179 13.59 -27.75 11.61
N GLU A 180 12.86 -28.43 10.71
CA GLU A 180 11.53 -28.00 10.26
C GLU A 180 10.41 -28.24 11.29
N SER A 181 10.55 -29.26 12.14
CA SER A 181 9.53 -29.63 13.14
C SER A 181 9.23 -28.52 14.15
N SER A 182 10.23 -27.69 14.47
CA SER A 182 10.13 -26.54 15.37
C SER A 182 9.36 -25.36 14.78
N THR A 183 9.26 -25.24 13.44
CA THR A 183 8.66 -24.08 12.75
C THR A 183 7.25 -24.34 12.22
N ASN A 184 6.88 -25.60 11.95
CA ASN A 184 5.64 -25.96 11.26
C ASN A 184 4.37 -26.04 12.14
N LEU A 185 4.49 -25.92 13.48
CA LEU A 185 3.35 -25.95 14.42
C LEU A 185 2.23 -24.95 14.07
N HIS A 186 2.53 -23.89 13.34
CA HIS A 186 1.56 -22.84 13.00
C HIS A 186 0.52 -23.20 11.94
N PHE A 187 0.79 -24.15 11.04
CA PHE A 187 -0.16 -24.52 9.96
C PHE A 187 -1.29 -25.44 10.43
N TYR A 188 -1.21 -25.94 11.67
CA TYR A 188 -2.18 -26.88 12.23
C TYR A 188 -3.37 -26.22 12.91
N ARG A 189 -3.31 -24.91 13.21
CA ARG A 189 -4.42 -24.16 13.81
C ARG A 189 -5.23 -23.45 12.74
N ILE A 190 -6.28 -24.10 12.24
CA ILE A 190 -7.42 -23.36 11.68
C ILE A 190 -8.19 -22.85 12.90
N ARG A 191 -8.11 -21.55 13.19
CA ARG A 191 -9.14 -20.89 14.01
C ARG A 191 -10.43 -20.95 13.18
N LEU A 192 -11.39 -21.73 13.68
CA LEU A 192 -12.80 -21.55 13.33
C LEU A 192 -13.31 -20.33 14.08
#